data_AF-A0A521V9R2-F1
#
_entry.id   AF-A0A521V9R2-F1
#
_cell.length_a   1.000
_cell.length_b   1.000
_cell.length_c   1.000
_cell.angle_alpha   90.00
_cell.angle_beta   90.00
_cell.angle_gamma   90.00
#
_symmetry.space_group_name_H-M   'P 1'
#
loop_
_entity.id
_entity.type
_entity.pdbx_description
1 polymer ?
#
loop_
_entity_poly.entity_id
_entity_poly.type
_entity_poly.pdbx_seq_one_letter_code
_entity_poly.pdbx_strand_id
1 'polypeptide(L)' 'MALYESDLTQFMRRYLQQHPEEQASQKKGRGVWWDKAADERTPPPPPRHAPKAGGAEYTFAPLAEPD' A
#
# COMPACT_ATOMS: atom_id res chain seq x y z
N MET A 1 9.92 31.89 -11.45
CA MET A 1 11.08 31.07 -11.03
C MET A 1 10.69 29.62 -11.22
N ALA A 2 11.41 28.87 -12.06
CA ALA A 2 11.20 27.42 -12.11
C ALA A 2 11.65 26.83 -10.76
N LEU A 3 10.78 26.05 -10.11
CA LEU A 3 11.15 25.29 -8.91
C LEU A 3 12.33 24.38 -9.26
N TYR A 4 13.36 24.38 -8.43
CA TYR A 4 14.50 23.48 -8.62
C TYR A 4 14.02 22.03 -8.56
N GLU A 5 14.38 21.26 -9.59
CA GLU A 5 14.12 19.82 -9.67
C GLU A 5 15.45 19.09 -9.63
N SER A 6 15.60 18.14 -8.70
CA SER A 6 16.84 17.35 -8.57
C SER A 6 17.13 16.53 -9.82
N ASP A 7 18.40 16.32 -10.13
CA ASP A 7 18.84 15.52 -11.28
C ASP A 7 18.26 14.10 -11.26
N LEU A 8 18.12 13.52 -10.06
CA LEU A 8 17.52 12.21 -9.88
C LEU A 8 16.04 12.21 -10.31
N THR A 9 15.27 13.24 -9.94
CA THR A 9 13.86 13.33 -10.31
C THR A 9 13.71 13.48 -11.83
N GLN A 10 14.56 14.31 -12.46
CA GLN A 10 14.57 14.47 -13.91
C GLN A 10 14.94 13.16 -14.62
N PHE A 11 15.94 12.44 -14.11
CA PHE A 11 16.35 11.13 -14.61
C PHE A 11 15.20 10.13 -14.53
N MET A 12 14.58 9.97 -13.35
CA MET A 12 13.49 9.01 -13.15
C MET A 12 12.30 9.31 -14.05
N ARG A 13 11.95 10.59 -14.23
CA ARG A 13 10.87 10.98 -15.15
C ARG A 13 11.18 10.57 -16.59
N ARG A 14 12.40 10.87 -17.08
CA ARG A 14 12.82 10.51 -18.44
C ARG A 14 12.88 8.99 -18.62
N TYR A 15 13.43 8.28 -17.64
CA TYR A 15 13.53 6.81 -17.66
C TYR A 15 12.16 6.15 -17.74
N LEU A 16 11.21 6.54 -16.89
CA LEU A 16 9.85 5.95 -16.89
C LEU A 16 9.03 6.32 -18.14
N GLN A 17 9.33 7.44 -18.80
CA GLN A 17 8.76 7.78 -20.10
C GLN A 17 9.27 6.87 -21.22
N GLN A 18 10.54 6.48 -21.16
CA GLN A 18 11.18 5.60 -22.16
C GLN A 18 10.87 4.12 -21.92
N HIS A 19 10.59 3.74 -20.68
CA HIS A 19 10.37 2.35 -20.24
C HIS A 19 8.96 2.12 -19.66
N PRO A 20 7.90 2.11 -20.50
CA PRO A 20 6.54 1.84 -20.03
C PRO A 20 6.36 0.44 -19.42
N GLU A 21 7.20 -0.52 -19.77
CA GLU A 21 7.25 -1.87 -19.19
C GLU A 21 7.53 -1.86 -17.69
N GLU A 22 8.38 -0.94 -17.23
CA GLU A 22 8.70 -0.78 -15.80
C GLU A 22 7.50 -0.24 -15.03
N GLN A 23 6.67 0.60 -15.65
CA GLN A 23 5.43 1.05 -15.05
C GLN A 23 4.43 -0.11 -14.90
N ALA A 24 4.34 -0.99 -15.91
CA ALA A 24 3.51 -2.19 -15.81
C ALA A 24 4.03 -3.17 -14.74
N SER A 25 5.34 -3.35 -14.66
CA SER A 25 6.00 -4.14 -13.60
C SER A 25 5.71 -3.57 -12.21
N GLN A 26 5.84 -2.24 -12.04
CA GLN A 26 5.54 -1.56 -10.79
C GLN A 26 4.06 -1.72 -10.39
N LYS A 27 3.12 -1.61 -11.34
CA LYS A 27 1.69 -1.85 -11.07
C LYS A 27 1.45 -3.30 -10.62
N LYS A 28 2.06 -4.29 -11.28
CA LYS A 28 1.98 -5.70 -10.86
C LYS A 28 2.55 -5.90 -9.46
N GLY A 29 3.69 -5.29 -9.14
CA GLY A 29 4.31 -5.36 -7.83
C GLY A 29 3.50 -4.69 -6.71
N ARG A 30 2.85 -3.54 -7.00
CA ARG A 30 1.92 -2.89 -6.05
C ARG A 30 0.68 -3.77 -5.81
N GLY A 31 0.15 -4.38 -6.86
CA GLY A 31 -1.03 -5.24 -6.79
C GLY A 31 -0.86 -6.46 -5.88
N VAL A 32 0.37 -6.95 -5.72
CA VAL A 32 0.65 -8.14 -4.88
C VAL A 32 0.46 -7.88 -3.38
N TRP A 33 0.65 -6.65 -2.90
CA TRP A 33 0.59 -6.37 -1.45
C TRP A 33 -0.27 -5.16 -1.08
N TRP A 34 -0.28 -4.12 -1.90
CA TRP A 34 -0.93 -2.85 -1.57
C TRP A 34 -2.37 -2.79 -2.08
N ASP A 35 -2.64 -3.31 -3.28
CA ASP A 35 -4.00 -3.27 -3.88
C ASP A 35 -4.87 -4.48 -3.49
N LYS A 36 -4.40 -5.35 -2.60
CA LYS A 36 -5.25 -6.41 -2.04
C LYS A 36 -6.31 -5.80 -1.14
N ALA A 37 -7.57 -6.10 -1.45
CA ALA A 37 -8.69 -5.78 -0.59
C ALA A 37 -8.52 -6.46 0.78
N ALA A 38 -9.12 -5.90 1.83
CA ALA A 38 -8.88 -6.35 3.21
C ALA A 38 -9.22 -7.83 3.44
N ASP A 39 -10.18 -8.35 2.68
CA ASP A 39 -10.62 -9.74 2.59
C ASP A 39 -9.62 -10.66 1.86
N GLU A 40 -8.88 -10.15 0.88
CA GLU A 40 -7.84 -10.91 0.16
C GLU A 40 -6.50 -10.99 0.93
N ARG A 41 -6.34 -10.18 1.98
CA ARG A 41 -5.16 -10.19 2.84
C ARG A 41 -5.25 -11.38 3.80
N THR A 42 -4.11 -12.03 4.04
CA THR A 42 -4.03 -13.07 5.07
C THR A 42 -4.46 -12.48 6.41
N PRO A 43 -5.44 -13.07 7.12
CA PRO A 43 -5.86 -12.56 8.40
C PRO A 43 -4.68 -12.58 9.39
N PRO A 44 -4.57 -11.58 10.28
CA PRO A 44 -3.53 -11.59 11.30
C PRO A 44 -3.66 -12.86 12.15
N PRO A 45 -2.54 -13.46 12.59
CA PRO A 45 -2.59 -14.63 13.44
C PRO A 45 -3.34 -14.32 14.74
N PRO A 46 -4.03 -15.30 15.34
CA PRO A 46 -4.66 -15.11 16.64
C PRO A 46 -3.60 -14.71 17.68
N PRO A 47 -3.95 -13.84 18.64
CA PRO A 47 -3.02 -13.44 19.70
C PRO A 47 -2.55 -14.67 20.49
N ARG A 48 -1.26 -14.77 20.77
CA ARG A 48 -0.69 -15.87 21.61
C ARG A 48 -0.85 -15.59 23.11
N HIS A 49 -1.14 -14.35 23.48
CA HIS A 49 -1.29 -13.89 24.87
C HIS A 49 -2.50 -12.96 24.97
N ALA A 50 -3.19 -12.98 26.11
CA ALA A 50 -4.21 -11.98 26.41
C ALA A 50 -3.59 -10.57 26.44
N PRO A 51 -4.28 -9.54 25.91
CA PRO A 51 -3.77 -8.18 25.94
C PRO A 51 -3.57 -7.74 27.40
N LYS A 52 -2.34 -7.30 27.74
CA LYS A 52 -1.96 -6.90 29.10
C LYS A 52 -2.63 -5.60 29.56
N ALA A 53 -3.19 -4.83 28.63
CA ALA A 53 -3.99 -3.64 28.87
C ALA A 53 -5.20 -3.71 27.93
N GLY A 54 -6.40 -3.47 28.45
CA GLY A 54 -7.67 -3.63 27.75
C GLY A 54 -7.85 -2.71 26.54
N GLY A 55 -7.23 -3.08 25.42
CA GLY A 55 -7.59 -2.64 24.08
C GLY A 55 -8.56 -3.67 23.49
N ALA A 56 -9.78 -3.25 23.23
CA ALA A 56 -10.79 -4.09 22.60
C ALA A 56 -10.53 -4.15 21.07
N GLU A 57 -9.36 -4.65 20.68
CA GLU A 57 -8.94 -4.76 19.28
C GLU A 57 -9.84 -5.68 18.42
N TYR A 58 -10.80 -6.40 19.04
CA TYR A 58 -11.82 -7.21 18.35
C TYR A 58 -13.21 -6.53 18.26
N THR A 59 -13.37 -5.32 18.81
CA THR A 59 -14.69 -4.66 18.88
C THR A 59 -15.01 -3.78 17.68
N PHE A 60 -14.01 -3.41 16.87
CA PHE A 60 -14.27 -2.63 15.66
C PHE A 60 -14.66 -3.58 14.53
N ALA A 61 -15.97 -3.85 14.42
CA ALA A 61 -16.54 -4.35 13.17
C ALA A 61 -16.21 -3.35 12.05
N PRO A 62 -15.88 -3.82 10.84
CA PRO A 62 -15.70 -2.91 9.70
C PRO A 62 -16.99 -2.10 9.54
N LEU A 63 -16.88 -0.76 9.53
CA LEU A 63 -17.99 0.09 9.15
C LEU A 63 -18.32 -0.27 7.70
N ALA A 64 -19.50 -0.85 7.46
CA ALA A 64 -20.00 -1.04 6.11
C ALA A 64 -20.12 0.35 5.46
N GLU A 65 -19.45 0.57 4.34
CA GLU A 65 -19.63 1.80 3.57
C GLU A 65 -21.07 1.81 3.01
N PRO A 66 -21.81 2.92 3.17
CA PRO A 66 -23.15 3.03 2.60
C PRO A 66 -23.09 3.16 1.07
N ASP A 67 -23.95 2.40 0.38
CA ASP A 67 -24.17 2.43 -1.08
C ASP A 67 -24.55 3.82 -1.62
#